data_AF-A0AAE4F2J8-F1
#
_entry.id   AF-A0AAE4F2J8-F1
#
_cell.length_a   1.000
_cell.length_b   1.000
_cell.length_c   1.000
_cell.angle_alpha   90.00
_cell.angle_beta   90.00
_cell.angle_gamma   90.00
#
_symmetry.space_group_name_H-M   'P 1'
#
loop_
_entity.id
_entity.type
_entity.pdbx_description
1 polymer ?
#
loop_
_entity_poly.entity_id
_entity_poly.type
_entity_poly.pdbx_seq_one_letter_code
_entity_poly.pdbx_strand_id
1 'polypeptide(L)' 'MSDSLGEIAVSTKVDGAMSEFIEEEARQLGISRAEFIRRVLEFYRESQQEETACPWCEETIVMSVET' A
#
# COMPACT_ATOMS: atom_id res chain seq x y z
N MET A 1 -9.11 9.66 18.15
CA MET A 1 -8.01 10.58 17.82
C MET A 1 -7.06 9.78 16.94
N SER A 2 -6.56 10.39 15.86
CA SER A 2 -5.94 9.69 14.74
C SER A 2 -4.52 9.24 15.07
N ASP A 3 -4.31 7.93 15.28
CA ASP A 3 -2.98 7.30 15.38
C ASP A 3 -2.32 7.14 13.99
N SER A 4 -2.39 8.20 13.17
CA SER A 4 -1.85 8.22 11.80
C SER A 4 -0.35 8.53 11.74
N LEU A 5 0.33 8.59 12.88
CA LEU A 5 1.79 8.68 12.98
C LEU A 5 2.31 7.35 13.50
N GLY A 6 2.65 6.44 12.60
CA GLY A 6 3.35 5.21 12.97
C GLY A 6 4.64 5.52 13.75
N GLU A 7 4.96 4.70 14.75
CA GLU A 7 6.08 4.94 15.68
C GLU A 7 7.43 4.50 15.10
N ILE A 8 7.43 3.70 14.04
CA ILE A 8 8.64 3.11 13.43
C ILE A 8 8.87 3.74 12.06
N ALA A 9 10.04 4.36 11.89
CA ALA A 9 10.45 4.92 10.60
C ALA A 9 10.72 3.81 9.57
N VAL A 10 10.11 3.93 8.39
CA VAL A 10 10.35 3.04 7.24
C VAL A 10 10.89 3.87 6.09
N SER A 11 11.90 3.32 5.40
CA SER A 11 12.42 3.88 4.15
C SER A 11 12.48 2.78 3.09
N THR A 12 12.33 3.16 1.83
CA THR A 12 12.33 2.22 0.71
C THR A 12 13.20 2.77 -0.41
N LYS A 13 14.06 1.92 -0.96
CA LYS A 13 14.84 2.25 -2.15
C LYS A 13 14.04 1.83 -3.37
N VAL A 14 13.71 2.82 -4.20
CA VAL A 14 13.03 2.63 -5.48
C VAL A 14 13.77 3.43 -6.55
N ASP A 15 13.53 3.13 -7.82
CA ASP A 15 14.02 3.96 -8.90
C ASP A 15 13.22 5.29 -9.01
N GLY A 16 13.65 6.18 -9.91
CA GLY A 16 13.01 7.48 -10.10
C GLY A 16 11.57 7.37 -10.56
N ALA A 17 11.30 6.49 -11.53
CA ALA A 17 9.96 6.31 -12.09
C ALA A 17 8.96 5.82 -11.03
N MET A 18 9.36 4.87 -10.20
CA MET A 18 8.53 4.38 -9.09
C MET A 18 8.34 5.45 -8.00
N SER A 19 9.35 6.28 -7.73
CA SER A 19 9.19 7.41 -6.80
C SER A 19 8.14 8.42 -7.29
N GLU A 20 8.19 8.78 -8.58
CA GLU A 20 7.22 9.69 -9.21
C GLU A 20 5.80 9.09 -9.20
N PHE A 21 5.68 7.79 -9.50
CA PHE A 21 4.41 7.07 -9.41
C PHE A 21 3.81 7.16 -8.00
N ILE A 22 4.59 6.83 -6.96
CA ILE A 22 4.14 6.88 -5.57
C ILE A 22 3.70 8.29 -5.17
N GLU A 23 4.42 9.32 -5.62
CA GLU A 23 4.12 10.72 -5.31
C GLU A 23 2.86 11.23 -6.02
N GLU A 24 2.64 10.83 -7.26
CA GLU A 24 1.41 11.14 -8.01
C GLU A 24 0.20 10.47 -7.35
N GLU A 25 0.25 9.18 -7.07
CA GLU A 25 -0.87 8.44 -6.45
C GLU A 25 -1.22 9.01 -5.06
N ALA A 26 -0.21 9.27 -4.22
CA ALA A 26 -0.44 9.90 -2.92
C ALA A 26 -1.11 11.27 -3.04
N ARG A 27 -0.68 12.08 -4.02
CA ARG A 27 -1.27 13.40 -4.31
C ARG A 27 -2.72 13.28 -4.81
N GLN A 28 -3.02 12.34 -5.71
CA GLN A 28 -4.38 12.12 -6.22
C GLN A 28 -5.34 11.72 -5.11
N LEU A 29 -4.87 10.93 -4.15
CA LEU A 29 -5.63 10.51 -2.97
C LEU A 29 -5.64 11.56 -1.84
N GLY A 30 -4.88 12.66 -1.97
CA GLY A 30 -4.79 13.71 -0.96
C GLY A 30 -4.15 13.26 0.36
N ILE A 31 -3.28 12.25 0.32
CA ILE A 31 -2.61 11.66 1.48
C ILE A 31 -1.09 11.82 1.39
N SER A 32 -0.39 11.56 2.49
CA SER A 32 1.07 11.55 2.48
C SER A 32 1.61 10.31 1.77
N ARG A 33 2.84 10.41 1.23
CA ARG A 33 3.58 9.27 0.70
C ARG A 33 3.67 8.12 1.70
N ALA A 34 3.88 8.43 2.98
CA ALA A 34 3.97 7.43 4.05
C ALA A 34 2.63 6.69 4.23
N GLU A 35 1.51 7.41 4.20
CA GLU A 35 0.17 6.82 4.32
C GLU A 35 -0.19 5.97 3.11
N PHE A 36 0.19 6.39 1.90
CA PHE A 36 0.02 5.58 0.70
C PHE A 36 0.78 4.25 0.81
N ILE A 37 2.07 4.29 1.15
CA ILE A 37 2.88 3.08 1.33
C ILE A 37 2.31 2.19 2.45
N ARG A 38 1.86 2.79 3.57
CA ARG A 38 1.24 2.05 4.67
C ARG A 38 0.02 1.26 4.19
N ARG A 39 -0.89 1.89 3.45
CA ARG A 39 -2.10 1.23 2.90
C ARG A 39 -1.78 0.14 1.91
N VAL A 40 -0.78 0.35 1.03
CA VAL A 40 -0.34 -0.67 0.08
C VAL A 40 0.20 -1.91 0.82
N LEU A 41 1.02 -1.71 1.85
CA LEU A 41 1.55 -2.82 2.65
C LEU A 41 0.49 -3.50 3.51
N GLU A 42 -0.49 -2.75 4.03
CA GLU A 42 -1.65 -3.28 4.75
C GLU A 42 -2.50 -4.17 3.82
N PHE A 43 -2.82 -3.68 2.61
CA PHE A 43 -3.53 -4.46 1.60
C PHE A 43 -2.77 -5.73 1.19
N TYR A 44 -1.44 -5.63 1.01
CA TYR A 44 -0.62 -6.80 0.73
C TYR A 44 -0.71 -7.83 1.87
N ARG A 45 -0.62 -7.37 3.12
CA ARG A 45 -0.73 -8.25 4.30
C ARG A 45 -2.11 -8.93 4.38
N GLU A 46 -3.19 -8.19 4.17
CA GLU A 46 -4.56 -8.73 4.14
C GLU A 46 -4.74 -9.76 3.02
N SER A 47 -4.17 -9.48 1.83
CA SER A 47 -4.22 -10.41 0.69
C SER A 47 -3.53 -11.74 0.99
N GLN A 48 -2.44 -11.72 1.76
CA GLN A 48 -1.71 -12.92 2.19
C GLN A 48 -2.45 -13.71 3.27
N GLN A 49 -3.37 -13.07 3.98
CA GLN A 49 -4.23 -13.71 4.99
C GLN A 49 -5.55 -14.21 4.40
N GLU A 50 -5.71 -14.11 3.07
CA GLU A 50 -6.95 -14.44 2.35
C GLU A 50 -8.14 -13.56 2.79
N GLU A 51 -7.87 -12.38 3.34
CA GLU A 51 -8.89 -11.44 3.87
C GLU A 51 -9.37 -10.43 2.81
N THR A 52 -8.75 -10.42 1.63
CA THR A 52 -9.10 -9.51 0.55
C THR A 52 -10.01 -10.19 -0.48
N ALA A 53 -11.28 -9.80 -0.54
CA ALA A 53 -12.22 -10.27 -1.55
C ALA A 53 -12.32 -9.32 -2.76
N CYS A 54 -12.37 -9.88 -3.96
CA CYS A 54 -12.63 -9.12 -5.18
C CYS A 54 -14.07 -8.58 -5.18
N PRO A 55 -14.29 -7.26 -5.38
CA PRO A 55 -15.64 -6.68 -5.34
C PRO A 55 -16.51 -7.08 -6.55
N TRP A 56 -15.97 -7.79 -7.54
CA TRP A 56 -16.67 -8.16 -8.77
C TRP A 56 -17.08 -9.63 -8.82
N CYS A 57 -16.22 -10.53 -8.35
CA CYS A 57 -16.46 -11.98 -8.40
C CYS A 57 -16.45 -12.65 -7.02
N GLU A 58 -16.19 -11.89 -5.94
CA GLU A 58 -16.09 -12.37 -4.57
C GLU A 58 -14.97 -13.40 -4.31
N GLU A 59 -14.16 -13.72 -5.32
CA GLU A 59 -12.97 -14.56 -5.15
C GLU A 59 -11.88 -13.83 -4.36
N THR A 60 -11.12 -14.60 -3.59
CA THR A 60 -9.98 -14.09 -2.81
C THR A 60 -8.86 -13.60 -3.73
N ILE A 61 -8.40 -12.38 -3.50
CA ILE A 61 -7.21 -11.82 -4.15
C ILE A 61 -6.00 -12.15 -3.30
N VAL A 62 -5.07 -12.95 -3.83
CA VAL A 62 -3.77 -13.20 -3.22
C VAL A 62 -2.68 -12.57 -4.10
N MET A 63 -2.01 -11.54 -3.60
CA MET A 63 -0.92 -10.89 -4.31
C MET A 63 0.41 -11.55 -3.97
N SER A 64 1.18 -11.99 -4.97
CA SER A 64 2.57 -12.41 -4.79
C SER A 64 3.53 -11.35 -5.32
N VAL A 65 4.62 -11.13 -4.60
CA VAL A 65 5.78 -10.40 -5.12
C VAL A 65 6.83 -11.45 -5.48
N GLU A 66 7.02 -11.69 -6.77
CA GLU A 66 8.04 -12.62 -7.25
C GLU A 66 9.43 -11.99 -7.10
N THR A 67 10.40 -12.80 -6.65
CA THR A 67 11.83 -12.45 -6.52
C THR A 67 12.66 -13.00 -7.65
#